data_AF-A0A0N7JF83-F1
#
_entry.id   AF-A0A0N7JF83-F1
#
_cell.length_a   1.000
_cell.length_b   1.000
_cell.length_c   1.000
_cell.angle_alpha   90.00
_cell.angle_beta   90.00
_cell.angle_gamma   90.00
#
_symmetry.space_group_name_H-M   'P 1'
#
loop_
_entity.id
_entity.type
_entity.pdbx_description
1 polymer ?
#
loop_
_entity_poly.entity_id
_entity_poly.type
_entity_poly.pdbx_seq_one_letter_code
_entity_poly.pdbx_strand_id
1 'polypeptide(L)' 'MIFTWSDPGFIVYFMAKKSAGILLYRFAGKLKVLLVHPGGPFFRNKDKGSWTVPKGEVMTGEQPFEAALLMV' A
#
# COMPACT_ATOMS: atom_id res chain seq x y z
N MET A 1 -36.70 17.60 2.67
CA MET A 1 -36.32 16.59 3.67
C MET A 1 -34.88 16.86 4.08
N ILE A 2 -34.68 17.38 5.28
CA ILE A 2 -33.36 17.65 5.83
C ILE A 2 -33.02 16.41 6.68
N PHE A 3 -32.00 15.65 6.28
CA PHE A 3 -31.49 14.56 7.09
C PHE A 3 -30.77 15.15 8.30
N THR A 4 -31.21 14.77 9.51
CA THR A 4 -30.57 15.21 10.75
C THR A 4 -29.41 14.28 11.08
N TRP A 5 -28.38 14.81 11.74
CA TRP A 5 -27.17 14.12 12.20
C TRP A 5 -27.46 13.13 13.37
N SER A 6 -28.48 12.30 13.23
CA SER A 6 -28.90 11.33 14.25
C SER A 6 -29.08 9.90 13.72
N ASP A 7 -28.74 9.63 12.46
CA ASP A 7 -28.69 8.29 11.89
C ASP A 7 -27.33 7.61 12.19
N PRO A 8 -27.25 6.66 13.15
CA PRO A 8 -25.98 6.00 13.51
C PRO A 8 -25.39 5.13 12.38
N GLY A 9 -26.13 4.94 11.28
CA GLY A 9 -25.66 4.18 10.10
C GLY A 9 -24.78 4.99 9.13
N PHE A 10 -24.65 6.30 9.30
CA PHE A 10 -23.94 7.18 8.36
C PHE A 10 -22.55 7.63 8.81
N ILE A 11 -22.06 7.11 9.94
CA ILE A 11 -20.62 7.12 10.21
C ILE A 11 -20.02 6.08 9.28
N VAL A 12 -19.72 6.50 8.05
CA VAL A 12 -18.80 5.77 7.18
C VAL A 12 -17.51 5.65 7.97
N TYR A 13 -17.27 4.49 8.59
CA TYR A 13 -16.01 4.22 9.24
C TYR A 13 -14.95 4.32 8.15
N PHE A 14 -14.25 5.44 8.08
CA PHE A 14 -13.05 5.60 7.27
C PHE A 14 -12.00 4.65 7.84
N MET A 15 -12.10 3.38 7.49
CA MET A 15 -11.04 2.42 7.75
C MET A 15 -9.91 2.78 6.81
N ALA A 16 -8.79 3.23 7.39
CA ALA A 16 -7.57 3.43 6.65
C ALA A 16 -7.22 2.13 5.90
N LYS A 17 -7.02 2.24 4.59
CA LYS A 17 -6.53 1.13 3.77
C LYS A 17 -5.21 0.63 4.37
N LYS A 18 -5.11 -0.68 4.56
CA LYS A 18 -3.88 -1.32 5.02
C LYS A 18 -3.12 -1.84 3.81
N SER A 19 -1.81 -1.70 3.82
CA SER A 19 -0.94 -2.32 2.82
C SER A 19 0.09 -3.18 3.52
N ALA A 20 0.53 -4.23 2.84
CA ALA A 20 1.59 -5.10 3.30
C ALA A 20 2.70 -5.15 2.23
N GLY A 21 3.95 -5.08 2.66
CA GLY A 21 5.10 -5.06 1.77
C GLY A 21 6.13 -6.13 2.13
N ILE A 22 6.88 -6.57 1.12
CA ILE A 22 8.00 -7.51 1.27
C ILE A 22 9.30 -6.80 0.93
N LEU A 23 10.28 -6.90 1.84
CA LEU A 23 11.63 -6.41 1.60
C LEU A 23 12.51 -7.57 1.12
N LEU A 24 12.65 -7.70 -0.20
CA LEU A 24 13.61 -8.64 -0.77
C LEU A 24 15.01 -8.11 -0.60
N TYR A 25 15.92 -8.97 -0.12
CA TYR A 25 17.32 -8.64 0.04
C TYR A 25 18.21 -9.74 -0.51
N ARG A 26 19.44 -9.37 -0.87
CA ARG A 26 20.52 -10.31 -1.15
C ARG A 26 21.83 -9.78 -0.58
N PHE A 27 22.67 -10.70 -0.13
CA PHE A 27 24.03 -10.38 0.29
C PHE A 27 25.01 -10.81 -0.80
N ALA A 28 25.80 -9.86 -1.32
CA ALA A 28 26.81 -10.11 -2.34
C ALA A 28 27.97 -9.14 -2.15
N GLY A 29 28.79 -9.38 -1.12
CA GLY A 29 29.83 -8.46 -0.63
C GLY A 29 29.28 -7.22 0.09
N LYS A 30 28.02 -6.85 -0.18
CA LYS A 30 27.24 -5.83 0.52
C LYS A 30 25.77 -6.20 0.53
N LEU A 31 25.03 -5.70 1.53
CA LEU A 31 23.57 -5.80 1.56
C LEU A 31 22.98 -5.02 0.38
N LYS A 32 22.12 -5.68 -0.38
CA LYS A 32 21.32 -5.07 -1.45
C LYS A 32 19.86 -5.38 -1.17
N VAL A 33 19.00 -4.39 -1.37
CA VAL A 33 17.55 -4.53 -1.23
C VAL A 33 16.87 -4.19 -2.55
N LEU A 34 15.72 -4.79 -2.81
CA LEU A 34 14.88 -4.44 -3.94
C LEU A 34 13.97 -3.27 -3.56
N LEU A 35 14.02 -2.20 -4.36
CA LEU A 35 13.10 -1.09 -4.31
C LEU A 35 12.40 -0.95 -5.67
N VAL A 36 11.14 -0.53 -5.64
CA VAL A 36 10.31 -0.30 -6.81
C VAL A 36 10.11 1.20 -6.98
N HIS A 37 10.27 1.67 -8.21
CA HIS A 37 9.88 3.02 -8.61
C HIS A 37 8.42 2.98 -9.09
N PRO A 38 7.50 3.72 -8.47
CA PRO A 38 6.10 3.73 -8.89
C PRO A 38 5.96 4.24 -10.33
N GLY A 39 5.22 3.51 -11.16
CA GLY A 39 4.94 3.91 -12.53
C GLY A 39 3.85 4.99 -12.64
N GLY A 40 3.51 5.34 -13.88
CA GLY A 40 2.37 6.20 -14.20
C GLY A 40 2.70 7.70 -14.34
N PRO A 41 1.75 8.50 -14.86
CA PRO A 41 2.02 9.89 -15.26
C PRO A 41 2.50 10.78 -14.10
N PHE A 42 2.02 10.51 -12.88
CA PHE A 42 2.37 11.29 -11.69
C PHE A 42 3.83 11.11 -11.24
N PHE A 43 4.42 9.93 -11.48
CA PHE A 43 5.76 9.55 -11.00
C PHE A 43 6.83 9.60 -12.09
N ARG A 44 6.46 9.84 -13.36
CA ARG A 44 7.35 9.78 -14.54
C ARG A 44 8.70 10.48 -14.40
N ASN A 45 8.78 11.59 -13.64
CA ASN A 45 10.00 12.37 -13.42
C ASN A 45 10.35 12.53 -11.93
N LYS A 46 9.84 11.65 -11.06
CA LYS A 46 10.03 11.73 -9.61
C LYS A 46 10.88 10.56 -9.15
N ASP A 47 12.18 10.76 -9.05
CA ASP A 47 13.09 9.74 -8.52
C ASP A 47 13.36 9.92 -7.04
N LYS A 48 13.64 11.15 -6.61
CA LYS A 48 13.98 11.43 -5.21
C LYS A 48 12.75 11.26 -4.31
N GLY A 49 12.84 10.36 -3.33
CA GLY A 49 11.78 10.11 -2.35
C GLY A 49 10.58 9.32 -2.88
N SER A 50 10.62 8.82 -4.11
CA SER A 50 9.50 8.08 -4.70
C SER A 50 9.68 6.56 -4.68
N TRP A 51 10.89 6.07 -4.45
CA TRP A 51 11.17 4.64 -4.31
C TRP A 51 10.50 4.06 -3.07
N THR A 52 9.95 2.86 -3.21
CA THR A 52 9.26 2.15 -2.13
C THR A 52 9.56 0.66 -2.17
N VAL A 53 9.13 -0.09 -1.15
CA VAL A 53 9.18 -1.56 -1.19
C VAL A 53 8.03 -2.10 -2.04
N PRO A 54 8.18 -3.24 -2.73
CA PRO A 54 7.05 -3.96 -3.29
C PRO A 54 5.99 -4.20 -2.22
N LYS A 55 4.74 -3.85 -2.52
CA LYS A 55 3.60 -3.94 -1.60
C LYS A 55 2.28 -4.11 -2.34
N GLY A 56 1.31 -4.70 -1.67
CA GLY A 56 -0.10 -4.77 -2.10
C GLY A 56 -1.03 -4.20 -1.04
N GLU A 57 -2.25 -3.82 -1.45
CA GLU A 57 -3.32 -3.45 -0.52
C GLU A 57 -3.93 -4.72 0.10
N VAL A 58 -4.16 -4.71 1.42
CA VAL A 58 -4.75 -5.85 2.13
C VAL A 58 -6.27 -5.78 2.00
N MET A 59 -6.85 -6.78 1.35
CA MET A 59 -8.29 -6.91 1.19
C MET A 59 -8.96 -7.51 2.43
N THR A 60 -10.28 -7.32 2.57
CA THR A 60 -11.05 -7.87 3.69
C THR A 60 -10.93 -9.40 3.74
N GLY A 61 -10.41 -9.93 4.84
CA GLY A 61 -10.21 -11.37 5.03
C GLY A 61 -8.90 -11.90 4.44
N GLU A 62 -8.10 -11.06 3.78
CA GLU A 62 -6.80 -11.44 3.24
C GLU A 62 -5.71 -11.37 4.32
N GLN A 63 -4.79 -12.34 4.29
CA GLN A 63 -3.61 -12.30 5.14
C GLN A 63 -2.59 -11.29 4.58
N PRO A 64 -1.94 -10.46 5.43
CA PRO A 64 -0.97 -9.47 4.97
C PRO A 64 0.16 -10.05 4.10
N PHE A 65 0.61 -11.27 4.38
CA PHE A 65 1.65 -11.93 3.59
C PHE A 65 1.19 -12.20 2.15
N GLU A 66 -0.06 -12.66 1.97
CA GLU A 66 -0.64 -12.94 0.65
C GLU A 66 -0.78 -11.65 -0.17
N ALA A 67 -1.28 -10.58 0.45
CA ALA A 67 -1.37 -9.26 -0.19
C ALA A 67 -0.01 -8.77 -0.69
N ALA A 68 1.04 -8.96 0.11
CA ALA A 68 2.39 -8.55 -0.25
C ALA A 68 3.01 -9.43 -1.37
N LEU A 69 2.60 -10.70 -1.47
CA LEU A 69 3.05 -11.63 -2.51
C LEU A 69 2.35 -11.37 -3.85
N LEU A 70 1.04 -11.10 -3.82
CA LEU A 70 0.23 -10.82 -5.02
C LEU A 70 0.46 -9.42 -5.59
N MET A 71 0.76 -8.43 -4.73
CA MET A 71 1.05 -7.04 -5.11
C MET A 71 -0.08 -6.38 -5.94
N VAL A 72 -1.34 -6.62 -5.55
CA VAL A 72 -2.54 -6.02 -6.15
C VAL A 72 -2.88 -4.66 -5.56
#